data_AF-A0A4Q2J8G8-F1
#
_entry.id   AF-A0A4Q2J8G8-F1
#
_cell.length_a   1.000
_cell.length_b   1.000
_cell.length_c   1.000
_cell.angle_alpha   90.00
_cell.angle_beta   90.00
_cell.angle_gamma   90.00
#
_symmetry.space_group_name_H-M   'P 1'
#
loop_
_entity.id
_entity.type
_entity.pdbx_description
1 polymer ?
#
loop_
_entity_poly.entity_id
_entity_poly.type
_entity_poly.pdbx_seq_one_letter_code
_entity_poly.pdbx_strand_id
1 'polypeptide(L)'
;MAGFRARRRRGAPELQVHDARSATRAGSALVAADDRIRAAVDELGFAEAELGRDAIAQAVEALVAARGRLTEAFRLNRLNHDAMPGSADEVRARHLRIVDLCEAVERVLDEQTADLAERMSRARRAPEVIGAVRADLLRMRARIPYARITIDRLAARCARDALTPIEANLSEADQLLGFAEHGVGVAERRRSEGSSGHADVALEASTRSIRRAAALLDAVEAFEVEALRAEAALPALADECRRDLAVALRAPHSAEAAAAI
;
A
#
# COMPACT_ATOMS: atom_id res chain seq x y z
N MET A 1 -64.28 -36.23 -28.41
CA MET A 1 -63.07 -37.07 -28.31
C MET A 1 -61.95 -36.40 -29.11
N ALA A 2 -60.72 -36.44 -28.60
CA ALA A 2 -59.45 -35.98 -29.22
C ALA A 2 -58.95 -34.58 -28.80
N GLY A 3 -57.90 -34.57 -27.96
CA GLY A 3 -57.14 -33.36 -27.65
C GLY A 3 -56.23 -33.45 -26.42
N PHE A 4 -55.48 -34.54 -26.19
CA PHE A 4 -54.56 -34.59 -25.04
C PHE A 4 -53.20 -35.30 -25.23
N ARG A 5 -52.81 -35.72 -26.45
CA ARG A 5 -51.56 -36.50 -26.64
C ARG A 5 -50.42 -35.81 -27.39
N ALA A 6 -50.56 -34.57 -27.86
CA ALA A 6 -49.55 -33.93 -28.72
C ALA A 6 -48.45 -33.15 -27.97
N ARG A 7 -48.63 -32.78 -26.69
CA ARG A 7 -47.67 -31.91 -25.97
C ARG A 7 -46.46 -32.65 -25.37
N ARG A 8 -46.56 -33.96 -25.13
CA ARG A 8 -45.48 -34.77 -24.50
C ARG A 8 -44.30 -35.11 -25.42
N ARG A 9 -44.48 -35.10 -26.74
CA ARG A 9 -43.43 -35.49 -27.71
C ARG A 9 -42.45 -34.37 -28.10
N ARG A 10 -42.81 -33.09 -27.92
CA ARG A 10 -41.89 -31.96 -28.22
C ARG A 10 -40.86 -31.71 -27.11
N GLY A 11 -41.21 -31.98 -25.84
CA GLY A 11 -40.29 -31.76 -24.72
C GLY A 11 -39.16 -32.80 -24.63
N ALA A 12 -39.36 -34.04 -25.09
CA ALA A 12 -38.33 -35.08 -25.03
C ALA A 12 -37.05 -34.76 -25.81
N PRO A 13 -37.09 -34.32 -27.10
CA PRO A 13 -35.89 -33.93 -27.83
C PRO A 13 -35.24 -32.65 -27.28
N GLU A 14 -36.01 -31.67 -26.79
CA GLU A 14 -35.47 -30.46 -26.15
C GLU A 14 -34.72 -30.78 -24.85
N LEU A 15 -35.26 -31.68 -24.01
CA LEU A 15 -34.62 -32.17 -22.79
C LEU A 15 -33.31 -32.92 -23.10
N GLN A 16 -33.30 -33.76 -24.13
CA GLN A 16 -32.12 -34.53 -24.52
C GLN A 16 -30.99 -33.63 -25.04
N VAL A 17 -31.33 -32.57 -25.78
CA VAL A 17 -30.38 -31.53 -26.21
C VAL A 17 -29.85 -30.74 -25.01
N HIS A 18 -30.69 -30.41 -24.04
CA HIS A 18 -30.26 -29.72 -22.82
C HIS A 18 -29.30 -30.59 -21.99
N ASP A 19 -29.59 -31.89 -21.84
CA ASP A 19 -28.74 -32.84 -21.12
C ASP A 19 -27.35 -32.96 -21.77
N ALA A 20 -27.31 -33.08 -23.10
CA ALA A 20 -26.06 -33.14 -23.86
C ALA A 20 -25.22 -31.85 -23.71
N ARG A 21 -25.88 -30.68 -23.67
CA ARG A 21 -25.21 -29.39 -23.41
C ARG A 21 -24.64 -29.34 -21.99
N SER A 22 -25.39 -29.79 -20.98
CA SER A 22 -24.93 -29.85 -19.59
C SER A 22 -23.73 -30.76 -19.42
N ALA A 23 -23.75 -31.93 -20.06
CA ALA A 23 -22.63 -32.87 -20.06
C ALA A 23 -21.37 -32.28 -20.72
N THR A 24 -21.54 -31.63 -21.88
CA THR A 24 -20.44 -30.96 -22.60
C THR A 24 -19.82 -29.86 -21.74
N ARG A 25 -20.64 -29.00 -21.12
CA ARG A 25 -20.16 -27.92 -20.24
C ARG A 25 -19.39 -28.45 -19.03
N ALA A 26 -19.91 -29.50 -18.38
CA ALA A 26 -19.23 -30.14 -17.25
C ALA A 26 -17.87 -30.73 -17.65
N GLY A 27 -17.80 -31.40 -18.80
CA GLY A 27 -16.54 -31.94 -19.33
C GLY A 27 -15.51 -30.86 -19.62
N SER A 28 -15.90 -29.77 -20.30
CA SER A 28 -15.01 -28.64 -20.56
C SER A 28 -14.53 -27.95 -19.28
N ALA A 29 -15.42 -27.78 -18.29
CA ALA A 29 -15.07 -27.17 -17.01
C ALA A 29 -14.03 -28.00 -16.22
N LEU A 30 -14.14 -29.34 -16.26
CA LEU A 30 -13.15 -30.23 -15.64
C LEU A 30 -11.76 -30.06 -16.24
N VAL A 31 -11.67 -30.04 -17.58
CA VAL A 31 -10.38 -29.88 -18.28
C VAL A 31 -9.79 -28.51 -17.97
N ALA A 32 -10.59 -27.45 -18.07
CA ALA A 32 -10.14 -26.09 -17.77
C ALA A 32 -9.64 -25.95 -16.33
N ALA A 33 -10.36 -26.50 -15.35
CA ALA A 33 -9.96 -26.46 -13.95
C ALA A 33 -8.69 -27.29 -13.68
N ASP A 34 -8.51 -28.44 -14.33
CA ASP A 34 -7.29 -29.25 -14.20
C ASP A 34 -6.06 -28.52 -14.76
N ASP A 35 -6.19 -27.91 -15.94
CA ASP A 35 -5.12 -27.13 -16.55
C ASP A 35 -4.78 -25.90 -15.71
N ARG A 36 -5.78 -25.20 -15.14
CA ARG A 36 -5.55 -24.09 -14.19
C ARG A 36 -4.83 -24.55 -12.93
N ILE A 37 -5.16 -25.71 -12.37
CA ILE A 37 -4.45 -26.26 -11.20
C ILE A 37 -2.98 -26.52 -11.53
N ARG A 38 -2.67 -27.05 -12.73
CA ARG A 38 -1.28 -27.26 -13.15
C ARG A 38 -0.53 -25.94 -13.26
N ALA A 39 -1.12 -24.94 -13.93
CA ALA A 39 -0.52 -23.62 -14.04
C ALA A 39 -0.27 -22.98 -12.66
N ALA A 40 -1.24 -23.06 -11.75
CA ALA A 40 -1.11 -22.51 -10.39
C ALA A 40 0.00 -23.21 -9.57
N VAL A 41 0.28 -24.49 -9.84
CA VAL A 41 1.40 -25.21 -9.19
C VAL A 41 2.75 -24.68 -9.67
N ASP A 42 2.88 -24.46 -10.98
CA ASP A 42 4.09 -23.91 -11.56
C ASP A 42 4.33 -22.49 -11.02
N GLU A 43 3.28 -21.65 -11.01
CA GLU A 43 3.32 -20.31 -10.41
C GLU A 43 3.71 -20.33 -8.93
N LEU A 44 3.18 -21.26 -8.14
CA LEU A 44 3.58 -21.44 -6.74
C LEU A 44 5.05 -21.79 -6.60
N GLY A 45 5.61 -22.60 -7.50
CA GLY A 45 7.04 -22.91 -7.52
C GLY A 45 7.90 -21.67 -7.78
N PHE A 46 7.50 -20.82 -8.73
CA PHE A 46 8.17 -19.55 -8.97
C PHE A 46 8.02 -18.59 -7.78
N ALA A 47 6.83 -18.53 -7.17
CA ALA A 47 6.57 -17.70 -6.00
C ALA A 47 7.37 -18.19 -4.78
N GLU A 48 7.53 -19.50 -4.57
CA GLU A 48 8.39 -20.05 -3.50
C GLU A 48 9.84 -19.60 -3.68
N ALA A 49 10.34 -19.62 -4.92
CA ALA A 49 11.70 -19.20 -5.22
C ALA A 49 11.94 -17.70 -5.00
N GLU A 50 10.96 -16.84 -5.30
CA GLU A 50 11.08 -15.39 -5.13
C GLU A 50 10.73 -14.89 -3.73
N LEU A 51 9.72 -15.47 -3.08
CA LEU A 51 9.16 -14.98 -1.82
C LEU A 51 9.53 -15.85 -0.61
N GLY A 52 9.95 -17.09 -0.84
CA GLY A 52 10.17 -18.10 0.20
C GLY A 52 8.91 -18.88 0.57
N ARG A 53 9.12 -20.01 1.24
CA ARG A 53 8.07 -20.98 1.58
C ARG A 53 7.00 -20.42 2.50
N ASP A 54 7.39 -19.72 3.56
CA ASP A 54 6.43 -19.23 4.55
C ASP A 54 5.47 -18.20 3.95
N ALA A 55 5.92 -17.42 2.97
CA ALA A 55 5.13 -16.40 2.29
C ALA A 55 4.02 -16.97 1.39
N ILE A 56 4.15 -18.23 0.95
CA ILE A 56 3.18 -18.91 0.07
C ILE A 56 2.29 -19.92 0.80
N ALA A 57 2.44 -20.09 2.12
CA ALA A 57 1.75 -21.13 2.89
C ALA A 57 0.22 -21.14 2.67
N GLN A 58 -0.41 -19.96 2.71
CA GLN A 58 -1.85 -19.82 2.47
C GLN A 58 -2.27 -20.24 1.05
N ALA A 59 -1.47 -19.90 0.05
CA ALA A 59 -1.75 -20.24 -1.34
C ALA A 59 -1.57 -21.75 -1.58
N VAL A 60 -0.61 -22.39 -0.88
CA VAL A 60 -0.46 -23.86 -0.86
C VAL A 60 -1.70 -24.52 -0.26
N GLU A 61 -2.21 -24.04 0.88
CA GLU A 61 -3.44 -24.57 1.50
C GLU A 61 -4.65 -24.41 0.57
N ALA A 62 -4.80 -23.25 -0.06
CA ALA A 62 -5.86 -22.97 -1.02
C ALA A 62 -5.80 -23.91 -2.24
N LEU A 63 -4.59 -24.17 -2.77
CA LEU A 63 -4.37 -25.12 -3.86
C LEU A 63 -4.74 -26.55 -3.46
N VAL A 64 -4.39 -26.99 -2.24
CA VAL A 64 -4.79 -28.31 -1.72
C VAL A 64 -6.31 -28.42 -1.65
N ALA A 65 -7.00 -27.39 -1.14
CA ALA A 65 -8.46 -27.35 -1.12
C ALA A 65 -9.08 -27.38 -2.52
N ALA A 66 -8.50 -26.65 -3.48
CA ALA A 66 -8.92 -26.65 -4.88
C ALA A 66 -8.78 -28.03 -5.53
N ARG A 67 -7.65 -28.73 -5.31
CA ARG A 67 -7.44 -30.11 -5.76
C ARG A 67 -8.47 -31.08 -5.17
N GLY A 68 -8.84 -30.91 -3.90
CA GLY A 68 -9.91 -31.68 -3.27
C GLY A 68 -11.25 -31.52 -3.99
N ARG A 69 -11.63 -30.28 -4.31
CA ARG A 69 -12.88 -29.98 -5.05
C ARG A 69 -12.85 -30.57 -6.47
N LEU A 70 -11.72 -30.46 -7.18
CA LEU A 70 -11.58 -31.03 -8.51
C LEU A 70 -11.65 -32.56 -8.49
N THR A 71 -11.07 -33.19 -7.47
CA THR A 71 -11.16 -34.65 -7.26
C THR A 71 -12.61 -35.10 -7.08
N GLU A 72 -13.40 -34.36 -6.29
CA GLU A 72 -14.82 -34.62 -6.12
C GLU A 72 -15.60 -34.44 -7.44
N ALA A 73 -15.29 -33.39 -8.20
CA ALA A 73 -15.90 -33.15 -9.51
C ALA A 73 -15.61 -34.32 -10.49
N PHE A 74 -14.38 -34.82 -10.54
CA PHE A 74 -14.05 -36.02 -11.32
C PHE A 74 -14.77 -37.27 -10.82
N ARG A 75 -14.96 -37.42 -9.50
CA ARG A 75 -15.71 -38.55 -8.93
C ARG A 75 -17.18 -38.51 -9.38
N LEU A 76 -17.82 -37.34 -9.32
CA LEU A 76 -19.18 -37.16 -9.81
C LEU A 76 -19.28 -37.42 -11.33
N ASN A 77 -18.27 -37.01 -12.09
CA ASN A 77 -18.24 -37.24 -13.52
C ASN A 77 -18.15 -38.75 -13.85
N ARG A 78 -17.34 -39.52 -13.11
CA ARG A 78 -17.30 -40.99 -13.26
C ARG A 78 -18.65 -41.63 -13.00
N LEU A 79 -19.34 -41.24 -11.92
CA LEU A 79 -20.68 -41.76 -11.59
C LEU A 79 -21.70 -41.51 -12.72
N ASN A 80 -21.59 -40.40 -13.45
CA ASN A 80 -22.46 -40.11 -14.59
C ASN A 80 -22.17 -41.00 -15.81
N HIS A 81 -20.97 -41.57 -15.90
CA HIS A 81 -20.53 -42.46 -16.98
C HIS A 81 -20.52 -43.95 -16.58
N ASP A 82 -20.90 -44.28 -15.35
CA ASP A 82 -21.03 -45.67 -14.90
C ASP A 82 -22.17 -46.38 -15.65
N ALA A 83 -22.15 -47.72 -15.65
CA ALA A 83 -23.15 -48.54 -16.34
C ALA A 83 -24.60 -48.32 -15.85
N MET A 84 -24.76 -47.86 -14.60
CA MET A 84 -26.05 -47.52 -13.98
C MET A 84 -25.96 -46.14 -13.30
N PRO A 85 -26.05 -45.04 -14.05
CA PRO A 85 -25.78 -43.69 -13.53
C PRO A 85 -26.95 -43.11 -12.70
N GLY A 86 -28.09 -43.80 -12.63
CA GLY A 86 -29.30 -43.36 -11.95
C GLY A 86 -30.31 -42.71 -12.91
N SER A 87 -31.20 -41.87 -12.37
CA SER A 87 -32.21 -41.15 -13.15
C SER A 87 -31.60 -39.98 -13.94
N ALA A 88 -32.29 -39.54 -15.00
CA ALA A 88 -31.84 -38.39 -15.79
C ALA A 88 -31.73 -37.10 -14.95
N ASP A 89 -32.62 -36.91 -13.97
CA ASP A 89 -32.56 -35.77 -13.05
C ASP A 89 -31.34 -35.80 -12.14
N GLU A 90 -30.97 -36.98 -11.63
CA GLU A 90 -29.76 -37.15 -10.82
C GLU A 90 -28.49 -36.87 -11.64
N VAL A 91 -28.42 -37.35 -12.88
CA VAL A 91 -27.29 -37.09 -13.78
C VAL A 91 -27.16 -35.60 -14.09
N ARG A 92 -28.28 -34.92 -14.40
CA ARG A 92 -28.33 -33.46 -14.59
C ARG A 92 -27.83 -32.71 -13.35
N ALA A 93 -28.34 -33.06 -12.17
CA ALA A 93 -27.96 -32.43 -10.92
C ALA A 93 -26.45 -32.59 -10.64
N ARG A 94 -25.88 -33.77 -10.93
CA ARG A 94 -24.43 -33.99 -10.82
C ARG A 94 -23.63 -33.17 -11.84
N HIS A 95 -24.09 -33.01 -13.10
CA HIS A 95 -23.42 -32.14 -14.07
C HIS A 95 -23.39 -30.68 -13.63
N LEU A 96 -24.51 -30.16 -13.11
CA LEU A 96 -24.55 -28.81 -12.54
C LEU A 96 -23.56 -28.69 -11.36
N ARG A 97 -23.55 -29.69 -10.47
CA ARG A 97 -22.62 -29.70 -9.34
C ARG A 97 -21.14 -29.75 -9.76
N ILE A 98 -20.81 -30.48 -10.82
CA ILE A 98 -19.45 -30.51 -11.39
C ILE A 98 -19.05 -29.11 -11.86
N VAL A 99 -19.93 -28.43 -12.60
CA VAL A 99 -19.69 -27.05 -13.06
C VAL A 99 -19.47 -26.13 -11.86
N ASP A 100 -20.34 -26.17 -10.84
CA ASP A 100 -20.20 -25.33 -9.64
C ASP A 100 -18.88 -25.57 -8.91
N LEU A 101 -18.43 -26.83 -8.81
CA LEU A 101 -17.15 -27.18 -8.19
C LEU A 101 -15.96 -26.65 -8.98
N CYS A 102 -16.00 -26.75 -10.31
CA CYS A 102 -14.94 -26.23 -11.19
C CYS A 102 -14.90 -24.70 -11.15
N GLU A 103 -16.05 -24.02 -11.20
CA GLU A 103 -16.12 -22.57 -11.06
C GLU A 103 -15.63 -22.09 -9.68
N ALA A 104 -15.89 -22.86 -8.62
CA ALA A 104 -15.34 -22.58 -7.29
C ALA A 104 -13.82 -22.79 -7.22
N VAL A 105 -13.27 -23.78 -7.94
CA VAL A 105 -11.82 -23.96 -8.08
C VAL A 105 -11.21 -22.77 -8.80
N GLU A 106 -11.76 -22.38 -9.95
CA GLU A 106 -11.27 -21.26 -10.75
C GLU A 106 -11.22 -19.96 -9.94
N ARG A 107 -12.29 -19.60 -9.23
CA ARG A 107 -12.30 -18.39 -8.39
C ARG A 107 -11.21 -18.38 -7.32
N VAL A 108 -10.99 -19.52 -6.65
CA VAL A 108 -9.94 -19.62 -5.63
C VAL A 108 -8.56 -19.44 -6.26
N LEU A 109 -8.32 -20.06 -7.42
CA LEU A 109 -7.03 -19.92 -8.12
C LEU A 109 -6.81 -18.48 -8.59
N ASP A 110 -7.83 -17.84 -9.17
CA ASP A 110 -7.73 -16.46 -9.64
C ASP A 110 -7.39 -15.49 -8.49
N GLU A 111 -8.03 -15.66 -7.32
CA GLU A 111 -7.73 -14.89 -6.11
C GLU A 111 -6.29 -15.09 -5.63
N GLN A 112 -5.80 -16.35 -5.59
CA GLN A 112 -4.45 -16.65 -5.13
C GLN A 112 -3.37 -16.18 -6.12
N THR A 113 -3.55 -16.42 -7.41
CA THR A 113 -2.60 -16.00 -8.44
C THR A 113 -2.48 -14.48 -8.48
N ALA A 114 -3.59 -13.74 -8.35
CA ALA A 114 -3.55 -12.29 -8.29
C ALA A 114 -2.77 -11.76 -7.07
N ASP A 115 -3.03 -12.30 -5.88
CA ASP A 115 -2.32 -11.93 -4.66
C ASP A 115 -0.81 -12.26 -4.73
N LEU A 116 -0.45 -13.46 -5.23
CA LEU A 116 0.95 -13.85 -5.45
C LEU A 116 1.64 -12.90 -6.43
N ALA A 117 1.01 -12.60 -7.57
CA ALA A 117 1.56 -11.68 -8.56
C ALA A 117 1.81 -10.29 -7.97
N GLU A 118 0.89 -9.77 -7.15
CA GLU A 118 1.07 -8.50 -6.45
C GLU A 118 2.25 -8.55 -5.46
N ARG A 119 2.36 -9.61 -4.66
CA ARG A 119 3.46 -9.81 -3.70
C ARG A 119 4.81 -9.91 -4.41
N MET A 120 4.90 -10.67 -5.51
CA MET A 120 6.10 -10.78 -6.33
C MET A 120 6.49 -9.43 -6.95
N SER A 121 5.52 -8.69 -7.49
CA SER A 121 5.75 -7.34 -8.01
C SER A 121 6.32 -6.41 -6.92
N ARG A 122 5.74 -6.43 -5.72
CA ARG A 122 6.26 -5.66 -4.57
C ARG A 122 7.67 -6.09 -4.17
N ALA A 123 7.94 -7.40 -4.12
CA ALA A 123 9.26 -7.92 -3.80
C ALA A 123 10.33 -7.46 -4.80
N ARG A 124 10.01 -7.52 -6.11
CA ARG A 124 10.91 -7.10 -7.20
C ARG A 124 11.22 -5.59 -7.17
N ARG A 125 10.24 -4.74 -6.82
CA ARG A 125 10.44 -3.28 -6.71
C ARG A 125 11.15 -2.86 -5.42
N ALA A 126 11.17 -3.71 -4.39
CA ALA A 126 11.66 -3.31 -3.08
C ALA A 126 13.12 -2.80 -3.05
N PRO A 127 14.08 -3.40 -3.78
CA PRO A 127 15.44 -2.87 -3.83
C PRO A 127 15.51 -1.44 -4.38
N GLU A 128 14.70 -1.14 -5.40
CA GLU A 128 14.60 0.21 -5.96
C GLU A 128 14.05 1.21 -4.93
N VAL A 129 12.97 0.84 -4.23
CA VAL A 129 12.37 1.70 -3.19
C VAL A 129 13.35 1.93 -2.04
N ILE A 130 14.05 0.90 -1.58
CA ILE A 130 15.08 1.02 -0.53
C ILE A 130 16.22 1.93 -1.01
N GLY A 131 16.66 1.76 -2.26
CA GLY A 131 17.67 2.63 -2.88
C GLY A 131 17.23 4.09 -2.91
N ALA A 132 15.98 4.37 -3.29
CA ALA A 132 15.43 5.72 -3.28
C ALA A 132 15.40 6.33 -1.87
N VAL A 133 14.93 5.58 -0.86
CA VAL A 133 14.89 6.06 0.53
C VAL A 133 16.30 6.34 1.06
N ARG A 134 17.30 5.51 0.72
CA ARG A 134 18.71 5.78 1.05
C ARG A 134 19.24 7.04 0.37
N ALA A 135 18.93 7.23 -0.91
CA ALA A 135 19.33 8.43 -1.63
C ALA A 135 18.72 9.68 -0.97
N ASP A 136 17.44 9.63 -0.58
CA ASP A 136 16.76 10.72 0.11
C ASP A 136 17.40 11.02 1.47
N LEU A 137 17.72 9.97 2.23
CA LEU A 137 18.41 10.08 3.52
C LEU A 137 19.77 10.77 3.37
N LEU A 138 20.57 10.37 2.39
CA LEU A 138 21.86 10.99 2.08
C LEU A 138 21.71 12.47 1.71
N ARG A 139 20.73 12.79 0.84
CA ARG A 139 20.45 14.19 0.45
C ARG A 139 20.06 15.04 1.65
N MET A 140 19.20 14.54 2.54
CA MET A 140 18.78 15.30 3.73
C MET A 140 19.90 15.42 4.75
N ARG A 141 20.71 14.37 4.96
CA ARG A 141 21.88 14.46 5.85
C ARG A 141 22.91 15.48 5.39
N ALA A 142 23.11 15.62 4.08
CA ALA A 142 24.01 16.63 3.53
C ALA A 142 23.60 18.07 3.87
N ARG A 143 22.32 18.32 4.22
CA ARG A 143 21.82 19.63 4.64
C ARG A 143 22.12 19.97 6.11
N ILE A 144 22.35 18.97 6.97
CA ILE A 144 22.56 19.17 8.41
C ILE A 144 23.76 20.10 8.70
N PRO A 145 24.96 19.90 8.09
CA PRO A 145 26.07 20.82 8.31
C PRO A 145 25.77 22.25 7.84
N TYR A 146 25.06 22.41 6.72
CA TYR A 146 24.68 23.72 6.20
C TYR A 146 23.71 24.45 7.14
N ALA A 147 22.65 23.77 7.58
CA ALA A 147 21.69 24.32 8.53
C ALA A 147 22.36 24.77 9.84
N ARG A 148 23.34 24.01 10.34
CA ARG A 148 24.14 24.40 11.50
C ARG A 148 24.95 25.68 11.26
N ILE A 149 25.63 25.79 10.12
CA ILE A 149 26.35 27.01 9.75
C ILE A 149 25.40 28.21 9.64
N THR A 150 24.20 28.03 9.11
CA THR A 150 23.18 29.09 9.04
C THR A 150 22.77 29.55 10.44
N ILE A 151 22.46 28.62 11.35
CA ILE A 151 22.11 28.94 12.74
C ILE A 151 23.25 29.69 13.44
N ASP A 152 24.49 29.21 13.30
CA ASP A 152 25.67 29.85 13.90
C ASP A 152 25.86 31.29 13.40
N ARG A 153 25.58 31.56 12.12
CA ARG A 153 25.62 32.92 11.56
C ARG A 153 24.50 33.80 12.10
N LEU A 154 23.29 33.26 12.24
CA LEU A 154 22.15 33.99 12.79
C LEU A 154 22.34 34.31 14.28
N ALA A 155 23.05 33.46 15.03
CA ALA A 155 23.40 33.71 16.43
C ALA A 155 24.22 34.99 16.67
N ALA A 156 24.90 35.51 15.64
CA ALA A 156 25.62 36.79 15.74
C ALA A 156 24.70 38.03 15.63
N ARG A 157 23.46 37.87 15.14
CA ARG A 157 22.56 38.99 14.75
C ARG A 157 21.18 38.91 15.39
N CYS A 158 20.72 37.71 15.73
CA CYS A 158 19.40 37.46 16.30
C CYS A 158 19.50 37.23 17.81
N ALA A 159 18.44 37.59 18.54
CA ALA A 159 18.32 37.26 19.95
C ALA A 159 18.23 35.75 20.15
N ARG A 160 18.78 35.25 21.26
CA ARG A 160 18.85 33.81 21.55
C ARG A 160 17.48 33.13 21.59
N ASP A 161 16.49 33.79 22.18
CA ASP A 161 15.13 33.25 22.27
C ASP A 161 14.47 33.05 20.89
N ALA A 162 14.85 33.85 19.89
CA ALA A 162 14.36 33.71 18.52
C ALA A 162 14.97 32.49 17.79
N LEU A 163 16.14 32.01 18.23
CA LEU A 163 16.85 30.89 17.61
C LEU A 163 16.49 29.54 18.21
N THR A 164 16.01 29.51 19.46
CA THR A 164 15.61 28.28 20.17
C THR A 164 14.73 27.33 19.33
N PRO A 165 13.68 27.80 18.61
CA PRO A 165 12.85 26.90 17.81
C PRO A 165 13.60 26.25 16.64
N ILE A 166 14.53 26.99 16.04
CA ILE A 166 15.28 26.55 14.86
C ILE A 166 16.41 25.58 15.25
N GLU A 167 17.04 25.82 16.40
CA GLU A 167 17.98 24.87 17.02
C GLU A 167 17.28 23.54 17.37
N ALA A 168 16.06 23.61 17.92
CA ALA A 168 15.24 22.44 18.20
C ALA A 168 14.87 21.69 16.92
N ASN A 169 14.47 22.40 15.86
CA ASN A 169 14.17 21.80 14.56
C ASN A 169 15.37 21.05 13.97
N LEU A 170 16.58 21.64 14.03
CA LEU A 170 17.79 20.98 13.53
C LEU A 170 18.10 19.70 14.32
N SER A 171 17.99 19.75 15.66
CA SER A 171 18.19 18.58 16.52
C SER A 171 17.18 17.47 16.23
N GLU A 172 15.90 17.82 16.09
CA GLU A 172 14.84 16.86 15.76
C GLU A 172 15.03 16.27 14.36
N ALA A 173 15.42 17.07 13.37
CA ALA A 173 15.70 16.61 12.02
C ALA A 173 16.83 15.56 12.01
N ASP A 174 17.92 15.79 12.74
CA ASP A 174 19.04 14.83 12.82
C ASP A 174 18.60 13.50 13.46
N GLN A 175 17.81 13.57 14.54
CA GLN A 175 17.24 12.38 15.19
C GLN A 175 16.31 11.59 14.26
N LEU A 176 15.44 12.27 13.52
CA LEU A 176 14.53 11.65 12.56
C LEU A 176 15.30 10.97 11.41
N LEU A 177 16.40 11.58 10.94
CA LEU A 177 17.26 10.96 9.94
C LEU A 177 18.00 9.74 10.50
N GLY A 178 18.47 9.79 11.76
CA GLY A 178 19.02 8.61 12.43
C GLY A 178 18.01 7.47 12.57
N PHE A 179 16.77 7.78 12.96
CA PHE A 179 15.68 6.80 13.03
C PHE A 179 15.38 6.19 11.65
N ALA A 180 15.32 7.02 10.61
CA ALA A 180 15.06 6.56 9.25
C ALA A 180 16.18 5.65 8.73
N GLU A 181 17.44 5.95 9.01
CA GLU A 181 18.57 5.08 8.62
C GLU A 181 18.47 3.72 9.30
N HIS A 182 18.19 3.71 10.61
CA HIS A 182 17.99 2.46 11.34
C HIS A 182 16.82 1.67 10.75
N GLY A 183 15.70 2.33 10.48
CA GLY A 183 14.51 1.73 9.88
C GLY A 183 14.77 1.11 8.51
N VAL A 184 15.54 1.77 7.64
CA VAL A 184 15.98 1.20 6.36
C VAL A 184 16.81 -0.06 6.58
N GLY A 185 17.77 -0.05 7.51
CA GLY A 185 18.57 -1.23 7.83
C GLY A 185 17.73 -2.39 8.41
N VAL A 186 16.68 -2.09 9.18
CA VAL A 186 15.69 -3.08 9.64
C VAL A 186 14.93 -3.64 8.44
N ALA A 187 14.47 -2.79 7.52
CA ALA A 187 13.70 -3.22 6.35
C ALA A 187 14.49 -4.21 5.48
N GLU A 188 15.78 -3.95 5.26
CA GLU A 188 16.66 -4.85 4.50
C GLU A 188 16.83 -6.22 5.18
N ARG A 189 17.12 -6.23 6.49
CA ARG A 189 17.25 -7.48 7.25
C ARG A 189 15.97 -8.29 7.20
N ARG A 190 14.83 -7.65 7.49
CA ARG A 190 13.52 -8.30 7.46
C ARG A 190 13.18 -8.87 6.09
N ARG A 191 13.58 -8.21 5.01
CA ARG A 191 13.42 -8.75 3.65
C ARG A 191 14.31 -9.96 3.39
N SER A 192 15.57 -9.93 3.81
CA SER A 192 16.45 -11.10 3.70
C SER A 192 15.96 -12.30 4.50
N GLU A 193 15.20 -12.06 5.58
CA GLU A 193 14.55 -13.07 6.42
C GLU A 193 13.17 -13.51 5.90
N GLY A 194 12.70 -13.05 4.73
CA GLY A 194 11.38 -13.37 4.19
C GLY A 194 10.19 -12.65 4.87
N SER A 195 10.46 -11.78 5.84
CA SER A 195 9.46 -11.00 6.59
C SER A 195 9.08 -9.67 5.89
N SER A 196 8.62 -9.76 4.63
CA SER A 196 8.38 -8.59 3.77
C SER A 196 7.38 -7.57 4.35
N GLY A 197 6.33 -8.01 5.03
CA GLY A 197 5.34 -7.09 5.62
C GLY A 197 5.91 -6.18 6.72
N HIS A 198 6.78 -6.72 7.58
CA HIS A 198 7.45 -5.91 8.61
C HIS A 198 8.49 -4.96 8.01
N ALA A 199 9.09 -5.34 6.88
CA ALA A 199 10.01 -4.47 6.16
C ALA A 199 9.31 -3.26 5.54
N ASP A 200 8.11 -3.45 4.97
CA ASP A 200 7.33 -2.37 4.38
C ASP A 200 6.93 -1.33 5.44
N VAL A 201 6.50 -1.78 6.63
CA VAL A 201 6.20 -0.89 7.75
C VAL A 201 7.43 -0.07 8.18
N ALA A 202 8.60 -0.71 8.27
CA ALA A 202 9.85 -0.01 8.62
C ALA A 202 10.24 1.03 7.55
N LEU A 203 10.04 0.70 6.27
CA LEU A 203 10.37 1.57 5.15
C LEU A 203 9.41 2.77 5.05
N GLU A 204 8.12 2.56 5.29
CA GLU A 204 7.13 3.63 5.40
C GLU A 204 7.45 4.58 6.55
N ALA A 205 7.78 4.05 7.72
CA ALA A 205 8.17 4.86 8.87
C ALA A 205 9.42 5.70 8.55
N SER A 206 10.42 5.09 7.91
CA SER A 206 11.64 5.78 7.48
C SER A 206 11.33 6.91 6.49
N THR A 207 10.47 6.65 5.51
CA THR A 207 10.03 7.65 4.52
C THR A 207 9.31 8.82 5.18
N ARG A 208 8.42 8.56 6.14
CA ARG A 208 7.72 9.62 6.89
C ARG A 208 8.70 10.46 7.71
N SER A 209 9.66 9.83 8.38
CA SER A 209 10.68 10.53 9.16
C SER A 209 11.57 11.41 8.30
N ILE A 210 11.99 10.95 7.11
CA ILE A 210 12.75 11.77 6.15
C ILE A 210 11.96 12.99 5.69
N ARG A 211 10.67 12.84 5.36
CA ARG A 211 9.81 13.97 4.96
C ARG A 211 9.66 15.00 6.09
N ARG A 212 9.50 14.54 7.33
CA ARG A 212 9.41 15.43 8.49
C ARG A 212 10.74 16.16 8.73
N ALA A 213 11.87 15.45 8.65
CA ALA A 213 13.19 16.07 8.74
C ALA A 213 13.41 17.13 7.64
N ALA A 214 12.97 16.85 6.41
CA ALA A 214 13.03 17.81 5.32
C ALA A 214 12.26 19.10 5.65
N ALA A 215 11.02 18.99 6.13
CA ALA A 215 10.20 20.15 6.50
C ALA A 215 10.82 20.97 7.65
N LEU A 216 11.44 20.31 8.63
CA LEU A 216 12.16 20.98 9.72
C LEU A 216 13.38 21.74 9.21
N LEU A 217 14.13 21.17 8.26
CA LEU A 217 15.29 21.83 7.63
C LEU A 217 14.85 23.00 6.72
N ASP A 218 13.75 22.85 6.00
CA ASP A 218 13.16 23.94 5.21
C ASP A 218 12.75 25.12 6.12
N ALA A 219 12.26 24.84 7.34
CA ALA A 219 11.95 25.88 8.31
C ALA A 219 13.20 26.65 8.81
N VAL A 220 14.36 25.98 8.90
CA VAL A 220 15.64 26.66 9.21
C VAL A 220 15.99 27.66 8.11
N GLU A 221 15.91 27.23 6.85
CA GLU A 221 16.21 28.07 5.69
C GLU A 221 15.20 29.23 5.55
N ALA A 222 13.91 28.97 5.82
CA ALA A 222 12.88 30.01 5.80
C ALA A 222 13.11 31.07 6.88
N PHE A 223 13.54 30.67 8.07
CA PHE A 223 13.85 31.61 9.16
C PHE A 223 15.02 32.53 8.79
N GLU A 224 16.04 32.05 8.10
CA GLU A 224 17.13 32.91 7.60
C GLU A 224 16.60 34.02 6.69
N VAL A 225 15.70 33.69 5.76
CA VAL A 225 15.07 34.66 4.86
C VAL A 225 14.22 35.66 5.65
N GLU A 226 13.46 35.20 6.64
CA GLU A 226 12.62 36.06 7.47
C GLU A 226 13.45 37.01 8.34
N ALA A 227 14.54 36.52 8.96
CA ALA A 227 15.46 37.33 9.74
C ALA A 227 16.09 38.46 8.90
N LEU A 228 16.51 38.16 7.67
CA LEU A 228 17.05 39.17 6.75
C LEU A 228 16.01 40.25 6.39
N ARG A 229 14.75 39.85 6.19
CA ARG A 229 13.64 40.78 5.90
C ARG A 229 13.32 41.66 7.11
N ALA A 230 13.27 41.07 8.30
CA ALA A 230 13.03 41.79 9.54
C ALA A 230 14.12 42.85 9.77
N GLU A 231 15.39 42.48 9.57
CA GLU A 231 16.51 43.42 9.71
C GLU A 231 16.43 44.57 8.71
N ALA A 232 16.06 44.30 7.45
CA ALA A 232 15.87 45.34 6.44
C ALA A 232 14.72 46.32 6.76
N ALA A 233 13.73 45.90 7.55
CA ALA A 233 12.59 46.73 7.95
C ALA A 233 12.87 47.63 9.19
N LEU A 234 13.88 47.29 10.00
CA LEU A 234 14.20 48.00 11.24
C LEU A 234 14.43 49.52 11.08
N PRO A 235 15.16 50.02 10.05
CA PRO A 235 15.38 51.45 9.91
C PRO A 235 14.08 52.25 9.70
N ALA A 236 13.17 51.72 8.88
CA ALA A 236 11.88 52.36 8.59
C ALA A 236 11.00 52.43 9.85
N LEU A 237 10.96 51.33 10.63
CA LEU A 237 10.25 51.27 11.92
C LEU A 237 10.87 52.24 12.93
N ALA A 238 12.19 52.34 13.00
CA ALA A 238 12.86 53.28 13.89
C ALA A 238 12.53 54.74 13.54
N ASP A 239 12.47 55.07 12.25
CA ASP A 239 12.07 56.40 11.79
C ASP A 239 10.60 56.71 12.08
N GLU A 240 9.72 55.71 11.97
CA GLU A 240 8.32 55.81 12.38
C GLU A 240 8.19 56.09 13.88
N CYS A 241 8.83 55.28 14.73
CA CYS A 241 8.83 55.51 16.18
C CYS A 241 9.40 56.88 16.56
N ARG A 242 10.44 57.37 15.86
CA ARG A 242 10.99 58.72 16.08
C ARG A 242 9.98 59.80 15.72
N ARG A 243 9.25 59.65 14.60
CA ARG A 243 8.19 60.59 14.21
C ARG A 243 7.05 60.57 15.23
N ASP A 244 6.61 59.41 15.66
CA ASP A 244 5.53 59.26 16.64
C ASP A 244 5.90 59.87 17.99
N LEU A 245 7.14 59.64 18.45
CA LEU A 245 7.66 60.27 19.66
C LEU A 245 7.71 61.80 19.52
N ALA A 246 8.14 62.32 18.36
CA ALA A 246 8.18 63.76 18.11
C ALA A 246 6.77 64.38 18.09
N VAL A 247 5.76 63.66 17.59
CA VAL A 247 4.36 64.07 17.64
C VAL A 247 3.84 64.05 19.08
N ALA A 248 4.09 62.97 19.83
CA ALA A 248 3.66 62.83 21.21
C ALA A 248 4.24 63.93 22.13
N LEU A 249 5.51 64.29 21.94
CA LEU A 249 6.17 65.36 22.70
C LEU A 249 5.66 66.77 22.36
N ARG A 250 5.07 66.97 21.18
CA ARG A 250 4.49 68.26 20.76
C ARG A 250 3.00 68.38 21.07
N ALA A 251 2.34 67.29 21.44
CA ALA A 251 0.96 67.32 21.86
C ALA A 251 0.85 68.13 23.17
N PRO A 252 -0.09 69.10 23.27
CA PRO A 252 -0.28 69.82 24.53
C PRO A 252 -0.63 68.82 25.64
N HIS A 253 -0.02 68.97 26.82
CA HIS A 253 -0.43 68.22 28.00
C HIS A 253 -1.91 68.51 28.26
N SER A 254 -2.79 67.57 27.97
CA SER A 254 -4.19 67.70 28.36
C SER A 254 -4.25 67.70 29.89
N ALA A 255 -5.15 68.52 30.45
CA ALA A 255 -5.35 68.58 31.90
C ALA A 255 -5.71 67.20 32.51
N GLU A 256 -6.23 66.27 31.71
CA GLU A 256 -6.49 64.87 32.10
C GLU A 256 -5.20 64.05 32.31
N ALA A 257 -4.14 64.27 31.52
CA ALA A 257 -2.87 63.56 31.69
C ALA A 257 -2.09 64.02 32.94
N ALA A 258 -2.30 65.27 33.38
CA ALA A 258 -1.71 65.80 34.61
C ALA A 258 -2.43 65.35 35.89
N ALA A 259 -3.66 64.84 35.77
CA ALA A 259 -4.46 64.35 36.91
C ALA A 259 -4.31 62.83 37.16
N ALA A 260 -3.59 62.11 36.29
CA ALA A 260 -3.42 60.65 36.32
C ALA A 260 -2.03 60.18 36.80
N ILE A 261 -1.13 61.11 37.16
CA ILE A 261 0.17 60.87 37.82
C ILE A 261 0.05 61.36 39.25
#